data_AF-A0A7S2HFI9-F1
#
_entry.id   AF-A0A7S2HFI9-F1
#
_cell.length_a   1.000
_cell.length_b   1.000
_cell.length_c   1.000
_cell.angle_alpha   90.00
_cell.angle_beta   90.00
_cell.angle_gamma   90.00
#
_symmetry.space_group_name_H-M   'P 1'
#
loop_
_entity.id
_entity.type
_entity.pdbx_description
1 polymer ?
#
loop_
_entity_poly.entity_id
_entity_poly.type
_entity_poly.pdbx_seq_one_letter_code
_entity_poly.pdbx_strand_id
1 'polypeptide(L)'
;MFDLDVDTGNLRMTKKATKKRKMIGLGSEASISASLVGATSGQGRGGKEAGFWRTVFRKAVTNQYQVSQAQARVAAALGGKYVVRESSTVRRCDGSCATVDVEYPKGGGQRSFYVDQGIDALTLEEVKAAVLEIASSSDDSTREMLRAANMALCSPRVFWALAQLDGGGDVEVAMQALVPNSVDWSFLKSRVRKASEKAMENERQARQEAEAGQKEIDADERVQTGVSTTGPDEAVKMTASSEPVPTGSADSSELAILARRERVAAAAEARLAVSTAGAPSGTSSRLMEGESSSVPIAISTTQKNPKNSLGILETEEARLAAIVGTDRIPELRERLGICNLRLLAAFDVTATLACLGATDNDADAWSIDLHSWVLEARDAEISGLMFEIVGGEHLVLDALRQAKITAPRDLILWCKVPSVTRRAVEKALRCPVKDYDVSDALPLADISHKLSDDNQALWYARAVRVVKEVPWTMEWIST
;
A
#
# COMPACT_ATOMS: atom_id res chain seq x y z
N MET A 1 -8.68 20.08 38.22
CA MET A 1 -9.55 20.75 39.20
C MET A 1 -9.96 19.67 40.18
N PHE A 2 -9.35 19.66 41.37
CA PHE A 2 -9.54 18.66 42.41
C PHE A 2 -10.30 19.34 43.55
N ASP A 3 -11.52 18.89 43.82
CA ASP A 3 -12.24 19.26 45.04
C ASP A 3 -11.81 18.26 46.13
N LEU A 4 -11.29 18.79 47.23
CA LEU A 4 -10.87 18.05 48.42
C LEU A 4 -11.99 18.14 49.47
N ASP A 5 -12.70 17.04 49.66
CA ASP A 5 -13.59 16.84 50.82
C ASP A 5 -12.73 16.37 52.01
N VAL A 6 -12.68 17.18 53.07
CA VAL A 6 -11.70 17.05 54.17
C VAL A 6 -12.11 16.04 55.26
N ASP A 7 -13.37 15.60 55.31
CA ASP A 7 -13.88 14.93 56.53
C ASP A 7 -13.95 13.39 56.51
N THR A 8 -13.51 12.69 55.45
CA THR A 8 -13.64 11.22 55.44
C THR A 8 -12.41 10.41 55.03
N GLY A 9 -11.27 11.04 54.71
CA GLY A 9 -10.01 10.31 54.47
C GLY A 9 -10.10 9.20 53.41
N ASN A 10 -11.10 9.23 52.54
CA ASN A 10 -11.39 8.18 51.58
C ASN A 10 -11.39 8.78 50.16
N LEU A 11 -10.30 8.56 49.41
CA LEU A 11 -10.20 8.95 48.00
C LEU A 11 -11.17 8.10 47.16
N ARG A 12 -12.39 8.61 46.93
CA ARG A 12 -13.28 8.07 45.91
C ARG A 12 -12.87 8.57 44.53
N MET A 13 -12.05 7.79 43.84
CA MET A 13 -11.80 7.91 42.40
C MET A 13 -13.13 7.75 41.63
N THR A 14 -13.70 8.85 41.15
CA THR A 14 -14.81 8.79 40.20
C THR A 14 -14.26 8.31 38.85
N LYS A 15 -14.46 7.01 38.54
CA LYS A 15 -14.08 6.42 37.26
C LYS A 15 -14.88 7.12 36.14
N LYS A 16 -14.25 8.06 35.44
CA LYS A 16 -14.82 8.67 34.23
C LYS A 16 -14.93 7.57 33.15
N ALA A 17 -16.15 7.20 32.80
CA ALA A 17 -16.43 6.23 31.74
C ALA A 17 -15.81 6.70 30.42
N THR A 18 -14.78 6.01 29.96
CA THR A 18 -14.13 6.22 28.66
C THR A 18 -15.09 5.82 27.55
N LYS A 19 -15.67 6.84 26.90
CA LYS A 19 -16.64 6.68 25.81
C LYS A 19 -15.93 6.10 24.57
N LYS A 20 -16.06 4.78 24.36
CA LYS A 20 -15.53 4.06 23.17
C LYS A 20 -15.87 4.82 21.89
N ARG A 21 -14.84 5.22 21.13
CA ARG A 21 -15.00 5.89 19.83
C ARG A 21 -15.39 4.82 18.80
N LYS A 22 -16.61 4.88 18.27
CA LYS A 22 -16.99 4.06 17.10
C LYS A 22 -16.11 4.47 15.93
N MET A 23 -15.32 3.53 15.40
CA MET A 23 -14.57 3.71 14.17
C MET A 23 -15.52 3.82 12.97
N ILE A 24 -15.15 4.67 12.02
CA ILE A 24 -15.94 4.99 10.84
C ILE A 24 -15.78 3.85 9.84
N GLY A 25 -16.85 3.11 9.57
CA GLY A 25 -16.80 1.93 8.70
C GLY A 25 -16.77 2.31 7.22
N LEU A 26 -15.59 2.35 6.59
CA LEU A 26 -15.42 2.67 5.16
C LEU A 26 -15.38 1.40 4.29
N GLY A 27 -16.51 0.69 4.21
CA GLY A 27 -16.57 -0.66 3.64
C GLY A 27 -16.53 -0.76 2.10
N SER A 28 -16.87 0.27 1.34
CA SER A 28 -16.83 0.23 -0.12
C SER A 28 -16.74 1.63 -0.73
N GLU A 29 -16.19 1.76 -1.94
CA GLU A 29 -16.11 3.02 -2.68
C GLU A 29 -17.50 3.65 -2.93
N ALA A 30 -18.51 2.81 -3.19
CA ALA A 30 -19.91 3.21 -3.27
C ALA A 30 -20.45 3.73 -1.92
N SER A 31 -20.07 3.12 -0.80
CA SER A 31 -20.44 3.59 0.54
C SER A 31 -19.70 4.86 0.92
N ILE A 32 -18.44 5.01 0.50
CA ILE A 32 -17.63 6.21 0.72
C ILE A 32 -18.24 7.39 -0.05
N SER A 33 -18.56 7.20 -1.33
CA SER A 33 -19.19 8.22 -2.16
C SER A 33 -20.59 8.59 -1.65
N ALA A 34 -21.43 7.61 -1.29
CA ALA A 34 -22.74 7.88 -0.70
C ALA A 34 -22.64 8.61 0.65
N SER A 35 -21.69 8.24 1.51
CA SER A 35 -21.45 8.88 2.80
C SER A 35 -20.88 10.30 2.64
N LEU A 36 -20.04 10.52 1.64
CA LEU A 36 -19.51 11.82 1.27
C LEU A 36 -20.63 12.75 0.76
N VAL A 37 -21.46 12.28 -0.18
CA VAL A 37 -22.61 13.04 -0.72
C VAL A 37 -23.63 13.34 0.37
N GLY A 38 -23.93 12.37 1.25
CA GLY A 38 -24.79 12.59 2.41
C GLY A 38 -24.20 13.58 3.42
N ALA A 39 -22.88 13.61 3.58
CA ALA A 39 -22.20 14.54 4.47
C ALA A 39 -22.16 15.97 3.92
N THR A 40 -21.96 16.17 2.61
CA THR A 40 -21.85 17.49 1.96
C THR A 40 -23.19 18.13 1.62
N SER A 41 -24.24 17.34 1.34
CA SER A 41 -25.61 17.83 1.03
C SER A 41 -26.39 18.41 2.22
N GLY A 42 -25.82 18.38 3.43
CA GLY A 42 -26.48 18.90 4.63
C GLY A 42 -27.65 18.05 5.16
N GLN A 43 -28.04 16.97 4.47
CA GLN A 43 -29.15 16.11 4.87
C GLN A 43 -28.82 15.12 6.01
N GLY A 44 -27.55 14.87 6.32
CA GLY A 44 -27.15 13.96 7.40
C GLY A 44 -27.19 14.61 8.80
N ARG A 45 -27.95 14.02 9.74
CA ARG A 45 -27.83 14.30 11.19
C ARG A 45 -26.34 14.23 11.59
N GLY A 46 -25.82 15.28 12.23
CA GLY A 46 -24.39 15.55 12.46
C GLY A 46 -23.60 14.49 13.24
N GLY A 47 -23.40 13.32 12.64
CA GLY A 47 -22.54 12.25 13.14
C GLY A 47 -21.05 12.55 12.92
N LYS A 48 -20.21 11.89 13.71
CA LYS A 48 -18.73 12.00 13.62
C LYS A 48 -18.20 11.64 12.23
N GLU A 49 -18.86 10.70 11.54
CA GLU A 49 -18.51 10.29 10.16
C GLU A 49 -18.72 11.41 9.16
N ALA A 50 -19.88 12.08 9.22
CA ALA A 50 -20.14 13.26 8.40
C ALA A 50 -19.15 14.39 8.70
N GLY A 51 -18.73 14.54 9.96
CA GLY A 51 -17.68 15.49 10.35
C GLY A 51 -16.32 15.17 9.71
N PHE A 52 -15.89 13.90 9.76
CA PHE A 52 -14.66 13.44 9.10
C PHE A 52 -14.71 13.70 7.60
N TRP A 53 -15.78 13.27 6.92
CA TRP A 53 -15.93 13.45 5.48
C TRP A 53 -15.95 14.90 5.03
N ARG A 54 -16.63 15.79 5.78
CA ARG A 54 -16.56 17.24 5.51
C ARG A 54 -15.15 17.79 5.67
N THR A 55 -14.35 17.27 6.59
CA THR A 55 -12.96 17.70 6.78
C THR A 55 -12.07 17.20 5.65
N VAL A 56 -12.17 15.93 5.28
CA VAL A 56 -11.45 15.35 4.14
C VAL A 56 -11.83 16.06 2.84
N PHE A 57 -13.13 16.28 2.60
CA PHE A 57 -13.63 16.99 1.43
C PHE A 57 -13.12 18.43 1.39
N ARG A 58 -13.22 19.17 2.50
CA ARG A 58 -12.67 20.53 2.58
C ARG A 58 -11.17 20.53 2.30
N LYS A 59 -10.41 19.60 2.86
CA LYS A 59 -8.97 19.47 2.61
C LYS A 59 -8.69 19.17 1.13
N ALA A 60 -9.44 18.27 0.51
CA ALA A 60 -9.30 17.93 -0.91
C ALA A 60 -9.65 19.12 -1.82
N VAL A 61 -10.74 19.84 -1.54
CA VAL A 61 -11.14 21.05 -2.29
C VAL A 61 -10.11 22.17 -2.11
N THR A 62 -9.63 22.42 -0.89
CA THR A 62 -8.56 23.38 -0.63
C THR A 62 -7.30 23.01 -1.37
N ASN A 63 -6.90 21.72 -1.38
CA ASN A 63 -5.74 21.26 -2.13
C ASN A 63 -5.93 21.48 -3.64
N GLN A 64 -7.08 21.11 -4.19
CA GLN A 64 -7.39 21.34 -5.61
C GLN A 64 -7.36 22.83 -5.97
N TYR A 65 -7.88 23.69 -5.09
CA TYR A 65 -7.81 25.13 -5.25
C TYR A 65 -6.37 25.64 -5.24
N GLN A 66 -5.54 25.16 -4.30
CA GLN A 66 -4.12 25.51 -4.23
C GLN A 66 -3.35 25.04 -5.47
N VAL A 67 -3.62 23.84 -5.99
CA VAL A 67 -3.02 23.34 -7.24
C VAL A 67 -3.43 24.20 -8.43
N SER A 68 -4.72 24.54 -8.56
CA SER A 68 -5.20 25.45 -9.61
C SER A 68 -4.57 26.83 -9.50
N GLN A 69 -4.40 27.33 -8.28
CA GLN A 69 -3.76 28.61 -8.02
C GLN A 69 -2.28 28.57 -8.39
N ALA A 70 -1.55 27.52 -8.02
CA ALA A 70 -0.15 27.32 -8.40
C ALA A 70 0.04 27.26 -9.92
N GLN A 71 -0.85 26.57 -10.64
CA GLN A 71 -0.84 26.57 -12.10
C GLN A 71 -1.08 27.97 -12.69
N ALA A 72 -1.99 28.76 -12.10
CA ALA A 72 -2.21 30.15 -12.49
C ALA A 72 -0.97 31.03 -12.21
N ARG A 73 -0.26 30.81 -11.10
CA ARG A 73 1.02 31.50 -10.80
C ARG A 73 2.06 31.23 -11.90
N VAL A 74 2.26 29.96 -12.26
CA VAL A 74 3.20 29.56 -13.33
C VAL A 74 2.81 30.18 -14.67
N ALA A 75 1.54 30.12 -15.06
CA ALA A 75 1.07 30.71 -16.30
C ALA A 75 1.22 32.24 -16.32
N ALA A 76 1.01 32.90 -15.20
CA ALA A 76 1.19 34.35 -15.06
C ALA A 76 2.67 34.75 -15.13
N ALA A 77 3.56 34.01 -14.46
CA ALA A 77 5.01 34.23 -14.51
C ALA A 77 5.55 34.06 -15.94
N LEU A 78 5.23 32.93 -16.60
CA LEU A 78 5.63 32.66 -17.99
C LEU A 78 5.09 33.70 -18.97
N GLY A 79 3.90 34.25 -18.71
CA GLY A 79 3.30 35.27 -19.55
C GLY A 79 3.75 36.69 -19.22
N GLY A 80 4.53 36.91 -18.15
CA GLY A 80 4.81 38.24 -17.62
C GLY A 80 3.55 39.01 -17.19
N LYS A 81 2.46 38.30 -16.87
CA LYS A 81 1.13 38.88 -16.57
C LYS A 81 0.88 38.88 -15.06
N TYR A 82 1.72 39.59 -14.33
CA TYR A 82 1.54 39.79 -12.90
C TYR A 82 1.93 41.21 -12.51
N VAL A 83 1.36 41.71 -11.42
CA VAL A 83 1.68 43.02 -10.86
C VAL A 83 2.14 42.81 -9.42
N VAL A 84 3.35 43.26 -9.15
CA VAL A 84 3.96 43.21 -7.82
C VAL A 84 3.72 44.54 -7.13
N ARG A 85 3.15 44.52 -5.93
CA ARG A 85 2.97 45.70 -5.09
C ARG A 85 3.73 45.49 -3.79
N GLU A 86 4.76 46.30 -3.59
CA GLU A 86 5.46 46.36 -2.32
C GLU A 86 4.54 46.93 -1.23
N SER A 87 4.48 46.24 -0.08
CA SER A 87 3.76 46.75 1.07
C SER A 87 4.49 47.94 1.68
N SER A 88 3.80 49.06 1.85
CA SER A 88 4.36 50.24 2.50
C SER A 88 4.41 50.14 4.02
N THR A 89 3.66 49.20 4.61
CA THR A 89 3.42 49.14 6.06
C THR A 89 4.46 48.33 6.82
N VAL A 90 5.09 47.34 6.18
CA VAL A 90 6.08 46.47 6.82
C VAL A 90 7.42 46.60 6.11
N ARG A 91 8.43 47.14 6.82
CA ARG A 91 9.79 47.28 6.34
C ARG A 91 10.77 46.50 7.21
N ARG A 92 11.84 46.02 6.58
CA ARG A 92 13.00 45.43 7.24
C ARG A 92 13.89 46.53 7.82
N CYS A 93 14.83 46.15 8.69
CA CYS A 93 15.76 47.08 9.35
C CYS A 93 16.68 47.82 8.36
N ASP A 94 16.93 47.23 7.19
CA ASP A 94 17.68 47.82 6.08
C ASP A 94 16.86 48.83 5.26
N GLY A 95 15.58 49.02 5.60
CA GLY A 95 14.64 49.89 4.89
C GLY A 95 13.99 49.24 3.67
N SER A 96 14.35 48.00 3.32
CA SER A 96 13.72 47.25 2.23
C SER A 96 12.29 46.83 2.61
N CYS A 97 11.47 46.58 1.59
CA CYS A 97 10.11 46.10 1.81
C CYS A 97 10.17 44.69 2.41
N ALA A 98 9.42 44.43 3.48
CA ALA A 98 9.41 43.10 4.11
C ALA A 98 8.39 42.16 3.48
N THR A 99 7.31 42.70 2.91
CA THR A 99 6.17 41.92 2.41
C THR A 99 5.65 42.49 1.10
N VAL A 100 5.24 41.62 0.20
CA VAL A 100 4.83 41.97 -1.16
C VAL A 100 3.49 41.30 -1.46
N ASP A 101 2.61 42.05 -2.12
CA ASP A 101 1.35 41.54 -2.65
C ASP A 101 1.50 41.32 -4.16
N VAL A 102 1.13 40.12 -4.64
CA VAL A 102 1.23 39.79 -6.07
C VAL A 102 -0.16 39.54 -6.64
N GLU A 103 -0.53 40.34 -7.64
CA GLU A 103 -1.79 40.21 -8.38
C GLU A 103 -1.55 39.51 -9.73
N TYR A 104 -2.32 38.48 -10.03
CA TYR A 104 -2.20 37.70 -11.27
C TYR A 104 -3.55 37.14 -11.74
N PRO A 105 -3.77 36.94 -13.05
CA PRO A 105 -5.07 36.49 -13.58
C PRO A 105 -5.39 35.04 -13.18
N LYS A 106 -6.66 34.71 -12.96
CA LYS A 106 -7.09 33.35 -12.62
C LYS A 106 -7.00 32.32 -13.76
N GLY A 107 -6.59 32.75 -14.95
CA GLY A 107 -6.58 31.92 -16.17
C GLY A 107 -7.94 31.86 -16.88
N GLY A 108 -7.98 31.27 -18.07
CA GLY A 108 -9.22 30.96 -18.80
C GLY A 108 -10.04 32.16 -19.31
N GLY A 109 -9.43 33.33 -19.54
CA GLY A 109 -10.13 34.51 -20.04
C GLY A 109 -11.07 35.18 -19.02
N GLN A 110 -11.02 34.76 -17.75
CA GLN A 110 -11.78 35.41 -16.69
C GLN A 110 -11.16 36.77 -16.33
N ARG A 111 -12.02 37.76 -16.07
CA ARG A 111 -11.60 39.13 -15.69
C ARG A 111 -11.16 39.27 -14.23
N SER A 112 -11.21 38.20 -13.45
CA SER A 112 -10.83 38.24 -12.03
C SER A 112 -9.35 37.93 -11.83
N PHE A 113 -8.77 38.53 -10.78
CA PHE A 113 -7.39 38.31 -10.35
C PHE A 113 -7.36 37.47 -9.06
N TYR A 114 -6.32 36.66 -8.91
CA TYR A 114 -5.84 36.21 -7.62
C TYR A 114 -4.93 37.28 -7.04
N VAL A 115 -4.92 37.36 -5.71
CA VAL A 115 -3.99 38.21 -4.96
C VAL A 115 -3.36 37.33 -3.90
N ASP A 116 -2.06 37.08 -4.02
CA ASP A 116 -1.30 36.50 -2.93
C ASP A 116 -0.84 37.66 -2.03
N GLN A 117 -1.43 37.78 -0.85
CA GLN A 117 -1.18 38.89 0.07
C GLN A 117 -0.10 38.53 1.10
N GLY A 118 0.72 39.51 1.47
CA GLY A 118 1.68 39.40 2.57
C GLY A 118 2.77 38.36 2.33
N ILE A 119 3.25 38.21 1.10
CA ILE A 119 4.36 37.30 0.79
C ILE A 119 5.66 37.94 1.29
N ASP A 120 6.45 37.23 2.08
CA ASP A 120 7.76 37.73 2.52
C ASP A 120 8.66 38.03 1.31
N ALA A 121 9.19 39.26 1.26
CA ALA A 121 10.12 39.70 0.23
C ALA A 121 11.51 39.10 0.50
N LEU A 122 11.88 38.02 -0.20
CA LEU A 122 13.17 37.36 0.02
C LEU A 122 14.31 38.13 -0.68
N THR A 123 15.47 38.22 -0.02
CA THR A 123 16.69 38.72 -0.68
C THR A 123 17.22 37.68 -1.67
N LEU A 124 18.05 38.12 -2.62
CA LEU A 124 18.67 37.22 -3.59
C LEU A 124 19.49 36.10 -2.93
N GLU A 125 20.16 36.41 -1.82
CA GLU A 125 20.96 35.45 -1.05
C GLU A 125 20.07 34.41 -0.35
N GLU A 126 18.94 34.84 0.23
CA GLU A 126 17.95 33.95 0.86
C GLU A 126 17.35 32.98 -0.17
N VAL A 127 17.00 33.48 -1.36
CA VAL A 127 16.48 32.66 -2.47
C VAL A 127 17.54 31.66 -2.91
N LYS A 128 18.78 32.10 -3.08
CA LYS A 128 19.90 31.23 -3.49
C LYS A 128 20.16 30.14 -2.47
N ALA A 129 20.18 30.46 -1.17
CA ALA A 129 20.37 29.49 -0.10
C ALA A 129 19.26 28.44 -0.09
N ALA A 130 17.99 28.86 -0.19
CA ALA A 130 16.85 27.94 -0.23
C ALA A 130 16.88 27.01 -1.45
N VAL A 131 17.24 27.52 -2.63
CA VAL A 131 17.37 26.71 -3.84
C VAL A 131 18.52 25.72 -3.72
N LEU A 132 19.68 26.15 -3.18
CA LEU A 132 20.84 25.29 -2.96
C LEU A 132 20.55 24.16 -1.97
N GLU A 133 19.89 24.44 -0.85
CA GLU A 133 19.53 23.44 0.16
C GLU A 133 18.69 22.31 -0.45
N ILE A 134 17.64 22.67 -1.20
CA ILE A 134 16.76 21.70 -1.84
C ILE A 134 17.51 20.95 -2.96
N ALA A 135 18.31 21.66 -3.75
CA ALA A 135 19.06 21.06 -4.85
C ALA A 135 20.15 20.08 -4.37
N SER A 136 20.79 20.37 -3.24
CA SER A 136 21.82 19.53 -2.64
C SER A 136 21.26 18.31 -1.89
N SER A 137 19.95 18.23 -1.66
CA SER A 137 19.33 17.05 -1.06
C SER A 137 19.59 15.79 -1.90
N SER A 138 19.76 14.63 -1.25
CA SER A 138 19.93 13.33 -1.94
C SER A 138 18.65 12.81 -2.57
N ASP A 139 17.50 13.34 -2.15
CA ASP A 139 16.20 12.76 -2.42
C ASP A 139 15.57 13.39 -3.66
N ASP A 140 15.32 12.57 -4.69
CA ASP A 140 14.67 13.02 -5.93
C ASP A 140 13.29 13.65 -5.67
N SER A 141 12.56 13.17 -4.66
CA SER A 141 11.26 13.75 -4.28
C SER A 141 11.38 15.19 -3.75
N THR A 142 12.51 15.52 -3.12
CA THR A 142 12.76 16.87 -2.59
C THR A 142 13.22 17.79 -3.74
N ARG A 143 14.08 17.29 -4.64
CA ARG A 143 14.47 18.01 -5.86
C ARG A 143 13.28 18.30 -6.79
N GLU A 144 12.30 17.40 -6.87
CA GLU A 144 11.03 17.62 -7.58
C GLU A 144 10.27 18.87 -7.09
N MET A 145 10.49 19.32 -5.85
CA MET A 145 9.89 20.57 -5.34
C MET A 145 10.44 21.83 -6.07
N LEU A 146 11.59 21.73 -6.73
CA LEU A 146 12.17 22.82 -7.53
C LEU A 146 11.47 23.02 -8.87
N ARG A 147 10.62 22.09 -9.32
CA ARG A 147 9.81 22.33 -10.52
C ARG A 147 8.88 23.52 -10.30
N ALA A 148 8.74 24.39 -11.29
CA ALA A 148 7.99 25.65 -11.15
C ALA A 148 6.57 25.46 -10.57
N ALA A 149 5.84 24.42 -11.00
CA ALA A 149 4.49 24.12 -10.49
C ALA A 149 4.48 23.67 -9.02
N ASN A 150 5.45 22.85 -8.61
CA ASN A 150 5.56 22.37 -7.23
C ASN A 150 6.05 23.49 -6.32
N MET A 151 7.01 24.29 -6.77
CA MET A 151 7.50 25.46 -6.04
C MET A 151 6.40 26.50 -5.83
N ALA A 152 5.61 26.79 -6.88
CA ALA A 152 4.46 27.68 -6.78
C ALA A 152 3.40 27.17 -5.80
N LEU A 153 3.32 25.85 -5.56
CA LEU A 153 2.41 25.24 -4.60
C LEU A 153 2.97 25.26 -3.17
N CYS A 154 4.24 24.84 -3.00
CA CYS A 154 4.87 24.65 -1.70
C CYS A 154 5.41 25.95 -1.09
N SER A 155 5.97 26.84 -1.91
CA SER A 155 6.60 28.08 -1.45
C SER A 155 6.38 29.20 -2.48
N PRO A 156 5.19 29.84 -2.47
CA PRO A 156 4.90 30.98 -3.35
C PRO A 156 5.92 32.12 -3.24
N ARG A 157 6.52 32.29 -2.05
CA ARG A 157 7.57 33.31 -1.79
C ARG A 157 8.82 33.11 -2.66
N VAL A 158 9.36 31.89 -2.71
CA VAL A 158 10.56 31.58 -3.50
C VAL A 158 10.22 31.66 -4.99
N PHE A 159 9.04 31.14 -5.35
CA PHE A 159 8.55 31.19 -6.73
C PHE A 159 8.46 32.63 -7.26
N TRP A 160 7.80 33.54 -6.54
CA TRP A 160 7.63 34.92 -7.00
C TRP A 160 8.94 35.72 -6.97
N ALA A 161 9.82 35.45 -6.01
CA ALA A 161 11.14 36.07 -5.98
C ALA A 161 11.96 35.67 -7.22
N LEU A 162 11.96 34.39 -7.61
CA LEU A 162 12.62 33.92 -8.84
C LEU A 162 11.97 34.50 -10.10
N ALA A 163 10.64 34.55 -10.17
CA ALA A 163 9.92 35.10 -11.31
C ALA A 163 10.23 36.59 -11.54
N GLN A 164 10.48 37.36 -10.47
CA GLN A 164 10.86 38.77 -10.55
C GLN A 164 12.31 38.96 -11.04
N LEU A 165 13.23 38.06 -10.68
CA LEU A 165 14.64 38.18 -11.07
C LEU A 165 14.84 38.14 -12.59
N ASP A 166 14.04 37.35 -13.30
CA ASP A 166 14.10 37.23 -14.77
C ASP A 166 13.23 38.28 -15.49
N GLY A 167 12.57 39.19 -14.75
CA GLY A 167 11.67 40.19 -15.33
C GLY A 167 10.33 39.62 -15.82
N GLY A 168 9.93 38.44 -15.33
CA GLY A 168 8.80 37.67 -15.82
C GLY A 168 9.22 36.73 -16.94
N GLY A 169 9.31 35.44 -16.63
CA GLY A 169 9.83 34.45 -17.55
C GLY A 169 9.78 33.04 -16.98
N ASP A 170 10.68 32.20 -17.50
CA ASP A 170 10.81 30.82 -17.08
C ASP A 170 11.61 30.75 -15.77
N VAL A 171 10.92 30.36 -14.69
CA VAL A 171 11.52 30.21 -13.35
C VAL A 171 12.72 29.25 -13.38
N GLU A 172 12.72 28.27 -14.29
CA GLU A 172 13.83 27.33 -14.43
C GLU A 172 15.11 28.00 -14.96
N VAL A 173 14.96 28.97 -15.87
CA VAL A 173 16.08 29.76 -16.40
C VAL A 173 16.63 30.68 -15.30
N ALA A 174 15.75 31.31 -14.52
CA ALA A 174 16.14 32.14 -13.38
C ALA A 174 16.97 31.35 -12.35
N MET A 175 16.57 30.11 -12.04
CA MET A 175 17.32 29.23 -11.15
C MET A 175 18.71 28.86 -11.71
N GLN A 176 18.78 28.51 -12.99
CA GLN A 176 20.04 28.20 -13.66
C GLN A 176 20.99 29.40 -13.69
N ALA A 177 20.46 30.61 -13.89
CA ALA A 177 21.25 31.83 -13.85
C ALA A 177 21.76 32.13 -12.43
N LEU A 178 20.96 31.86 -11.39
CA LEU A 178 21.33 32.08 -9.99
C LEU A 178 22.44 31.11 -9.52
N VAL A 179 22.43 29.89 -10.06
CA VAL A 179 23.29 28.79 -9.63
C VAL A 179 23.78 27.99 -10.86
N PRO A 180 24.72 28.55 -11.65
CA PRO A 180 25.12 27.96 -12.94
C PRO A 180 26.03 26.72 -12.83
N ASN A 181 26.77 26.54 -11.73
CA ASN A 181 27.90 25.60 -11.71
C ASN A 181 27.89 24.54 -10.59
N SER A 182 26.97 24.60 -9.63
CA SER A 182 27.01 23.70 -8.46
C SER A 182 25.99 22.56 -8.50
N VAL A 183 25.01 22.60 -9.42
CA VAL A 183 23.89 21.65 -9.46
C VAL A 183 23.64 21.25 -10.90
N ASP A 184 23.44 19.94 -11.14
CA ASP A 184 22.95 19.45 -12.41
C ASP A 184 21.44 19.70 -12.51
N TRP A 185 21.02 20.56 -13.45
CA TRP A 185 19.62 20.92 -13.69
C TRP A 185 18.91 19.98 -14.66
N SER A 186 19.57 18.90 -15.11
CA SER A 186 18.99 17.93 -16.04
C SER A 186 17.68 17.29 -15.52
N PHE A 187 17.53 17.15 -14.21
CA PHE A 187 16.34 16.57 -13.56
C PHE A 187 15.05 17.41 -13.75
N LEU A 188 15.18 18.72 -14.01
CA LEU A 188 14.01 19.56 -14.30
C LEU A 188 13.38 19.16 -15.64
N LYS A 189 14.23 18.85 -16.63
CA LYS A 189 13.82 18.44 -17.98
C LYS A 189 13.40 16.97 -18.05
N SER A 190 14.03 16.10 -17.26
CA SER A 190 13.64 14.70 -17.20
C SER A 190 12.34 14.59 -16.42
N ARG A 191 11.22 14.36 -17.14
CA ARG A 191 9.99 13.97 -16.48
C ARG A 191 10.19 12.55 -15.96
N VAL A 192 10.62 12.42 -14.70
CA VAL A 192 10.54 11.15 -13.97
C VAL A 192 9.05 10.84 -13.90
N ARG A 193 8.58 10.01 -14.84
CA ARG A 193 7.27 9.40 -14.72
C ARG A 193 7.40 8.53 -13.49
N LYS A 194 6.86 8.96 -12.34
CA LYS A 194 6.60 8.04 -11.24
C LYS A 194 5.88 6.88 -11.89
N ALA A 195 6.55 5.72 -11.93
CA ALA A 195 5.94 4.51 -12.44
C ALA A 195 4.61 4.39 -11.70
N SER A 196 3.51 4.29 -12.45
CA SER A 196 2.20 4.09 -11.85
C SER A 196 2.33 2.99 -10.80
N GLU A 197 1.57 3.04 -9.71
CA GLU A 197 1.56 1.98 -8.71
C GLU A 197 1.37 0.59 -9.37
N LYS A 198 0.61 0.53 -10.47
CA LYS A 198 0.49 -0.65 -11.33
C LYS A 198 1.77 -1.02 -12.07
N ALA A 199 2.54 -0.05 -12.55
CA ALA A 199 3.83 -0.27 -13.21
C ALA A 199 4.92 -0.71 -12.22
N MET A 200 4.96 -0.14 -11.00
CA MET A 200 5.85 -0.62 -9.94
C MET A 200 5.49 -2.04 -9.51
N GLU A 201 4.20 -2.34 -9.38
CA GLU A 201 3.75 -3.70 -9.06
C GLU A 201 4.06 -4.68 -10.19
N ASN A 202 3.89 -4.29 -11.45
CA ASN A 202 4.27 -5.12 -12.59
C ASN A 202 5.80 -5.35 -12.65
N GLU A 203 6.61 -4.35 -12.31
CA GLU A 203 8.06 -4.48 -12.25
C GLU A 203 8.50 -5.39 -11.11
N ARG A 204 7.84 -5.30 -9.95
CA ARG A 204 8.03 -6.22 -8.82
C ARG A 204 7.70 -7.65 -9.22
N GLN A 205 6.56 -7.87 -9.87
CA GLN A 205 6.16 -9.19 -10.39
C GLN A 205 7.14 -9.70 -11.44
N ALA A 206 7.57 -8.86 -12.38
CA ALA A 206 8.56 -9.24 -13.39
C ALA A 206 9.91 -9.62 -12.76
N ARG A 207 10.33 -8.95 -11.69
CA ARG A 207 11.56 -9.28 -10.96
C ARG A 207 11.45 -10.60 -10.22
N GLN A 208 10.32 -10.87 -9.56
CA GLN A 208 10.07 -12.15 -8.90
C GLN A 208 10.06 -13.31 -9.91
N GLU A 209 9.45 -13.11 -11.07
CA GLU A 209 9.45 -14.13 -12.14
C GLU A 209 10.85 -14.39 -12.71
N ALA A 210 11.68 -13.34 -12.85
CA ALA A 210 13.06 -13.49 -13.31
C ALA A 210 13.93 -14.23 -12.28
N GLU A 211 13.77 -13.94 -10.99
CA GLU A 211 14.49 -14.63 -9.91
C GLU A 211 14.07 -16.10 -9.77
N ALA A 212 12.79 -16.41 -10.00
CA ALA A 212 12.30 -17.80 -10.03
C ALA A 212 12.92 -18.59 -11.20
N GLY A 213 12.93 -18.01 -12.40
CA GLY A 213 13.53 -18.66 -13.58
C GLY A 213 15.04 -18.88 -13.45
N GLN A 214 15.77 -17.96 -12.80
CA GLN A 214 17.21 -18.13 -12.59
C GLN A 214 17.52 -19.31 -11.65
N LYS A 215 16.71 -19.50 -10.59
CA LYS A 215 16.87 -20.63 -9.66
C LYS A 215 16.58 -21.98 -10.30
N GLU A 216 15.66 -22.02 -11.27
CA GLU A 216 15.34 -23.24 -12.02
C GLU A 216 16.52 -23.66 -12.92
N ILE A 217 17.14 -22.69 -13.61
CA ILE A 217 18.33 -22.94 -14.45
C ILE A 217 19.53 -23.39 -13.59
N ASP A 218 19.77 -22.73 -12.46
CA ASP A 218 20.86 -23.10 -11.54
C ASP A 218 20.63 -24.48 -10.89
N ALA A 219 19.37 -24.91 -10.73
CA ALA A 219 19.04 -26.24 -10.22
C ALA A 219 19.32 -27.33 -11.25
N ASP A 220 18.95 -27.12 -12.52
CA ASP A 220 19.20 -28.08 -13.60
C ASP A 220 20.70 -28.24 -13.90
N GLU A 221 21.49 -27.16 -13.83
CA GLU A 221 22.95 -27.22 -14.04
C GLU A 221 23.67 -28.00 -12.91
N ARG A 222 23.11 -27.99 -11.70
CA ARG A 222 23.59 -28.80 -10.56
C ARG A 222 23.26 -30.28 -10.70
N VAL A 223 22.17 -30.63 -11.39
CA VAL A 223 21.79 -32.01 -11.66
C VAL A 223 22.66 -32.63 -12.76
N GLN A 224 23.07 -31.85 -13.77
CA GLN A 224 23.95 -32.35 -14.84
C GLN A 224 25.41 -32.54 -14.44
N THR A 225 25.92 -31.84 -13.42
CA THR A 225 27.31 -32.01 -12.94
C THR A 225 27.47 -33.15 -11.93
N GLY A 226 26.39 -33.78 -11.48
CA GLY A 226 26.39 -34.85 -10.47
C GLY A 226 26.55 -36.29 -10.98
N VAL A 227 26.58 -36.52 -12.30
CA VAL A 227 26.68 -37.87 -12.89
C VAL A 227 28.00 -38.04 -13.64
N SER A 228 29.10 -38.16 -12.89
CA SER A 228 30.30 -38.83 -13.40
C SER A 228 31.19 -39.28 -12.24
N THR A 229 30.85 -40.41 -11.62
CA THR A 229 31.79 -41.23 -10.84
C THR A 229 31.50 -42.72 -11.04
N THR A 230 32.37 -43.39 -11.80
CA THR A 230 33.03 -44.68 -11.51
C THR A 230 34.01 -44.94 -12.67
N GLY A 231 35.30 -45.23 -12.52
CA GLY A 231 36.05 -45.70 -11.36
C GLY A 231 37.57 -45.60 -11.60
N PRO A 232 38.38 -46.33 -10.80
CA PRO A 232 39.77 -45.99 -10.47
C PRO A 232 40.81 -46.69 -11.35
N ASP A 233 41.97 -46.06 -11.58
CA ASP A 233 43.28 -46.61 -11.17
C ASP A 233 44.48 -45.71 -11.49
N GLU A 234 45.46 -45.80 -10.60
CA GLU A 234 46.91 -45.53 -10.70
C GLU A 234 47.47 -44.18 -11.22
N ALA A 235 47.90 -43.38 -10.24
CA ALA A 235 49.25 -42.83 -10.08
C ALA A 235 50.13 -42.58 -11.33
N VAL A 236 50.28 -41.29 -11.74
CA VAL A 236 51.57 -40.76 -12.21
C VAL A 236 51.76 -39.31 -11.76
N LYS A 237 52.95 -39.12 -11.19
CA LYS A 237 53.66 -37.95 -10.68
C LYS A 237 54.03 -36.93 -11.79
N MET A 238 54.38 -35.70 -11.37
CA MET A 238 55.04 -34.61 -12.14
C MET A 238 54.08 -33.70 -12.91
N THR A 239 54.26 -32.39 -13.11
CA THR A 239 55.11 -31.27 -12.62
C THR A 239 54.58 -30.02 -13.36
N ALA A 240 54.72 -28.82 -12.76
CA ALA A 240 54.96 -27.53 -13.41
C ALA A 240 53.89 -26.85 -14.32
N SER A 241 53.53 -25.63 -13.89
CA SER A 241 53.53 -24.36 -14.67
C SER A 241 52.66 -24.23 -15.93
N SER A 242 51.64 -23.36 -15.86
CA SER A 242 51.52 -22.13 -16.68
C SER A 242 50.10 -21.52 -16.61
N GLU A 243 50.06 -20.19 -16.54
CA GLU A 243 48.87 -19.34 -16.71
C GLU A 243 48.26 -19.48 -18.12
N PRO A 244 46.96 -19.20 -18.28
CA PRO A 244 46.57 -18.36 -19.41
C PRO A 244 45.49 -17.31 -19.10
N VAL A 245 45.66 -16.19 -19.79
CA VAL A 245 44.80 -15.02 -19.94
C VAL A 245 43.50 -15.36 -20.69
N PRO A 246 42.32 -14.80 -20.33
CA PRO A 246 41.14 -14.89 -21.19
C PRO A 246 41.03 -13.68 -22.14
N THR A 247 41.20 -13.96 -23.43
CA THR A 247 40.77 -13.08 -24.54
C THR A 247 39.29 -13.31 -24.87
N GLY A 248 38.63 -12.24 -25.34
CA GLY A 248 37.19 -12.03 -25.32
C GLY A 248 36.28 -12.95 -26.14
N SER A 249 35.03 -13.06 -25.68
CA SER A 249 33.90 -13.71 -26.36
C SER A 249 32.82 -12.69 -26.73
N ALA A 250 32.94 -12.06 -27.91
CA ALA A 250 31.92 -11.13 -28.42
C ALA A 250 30.83 -11.83 -29.25
N ASP A 251 31.09 -13.04 -29.77
CA ASP A 251 30.24 -13.67 -30.80
C ASP A 251 28.97 -14.35 -30.26
N SER A 252 28.88 -14.61 -28.95
CA SER A 252 27.68 -15.24 -28.35
C SER A 252 26.51 -14.25 -28.20
N SER A 253 26.79 -12.94 -28.16
CA SER A 253 25.77 -11.91 -27.94
C SER A 253 24.92 -11.62 -29.18
N GLU A 254 25.49 -11.69 -30.39
CA GLU A 254 24.73 -11.44 -31.63
C GLU A 254 23.75 -12.56 -31.95
N LEU A 255 24.13 -13.82 -31.70
CA LEU A 255 23.25 -14.98 -31.89
C LEU A 255 22.01 -14.92 -30.97
N ALA A 256 22.18 -14.45 -29.73
CA ALA A 256 21.07 -14.26 -28.80
C ALA A 256 20.10 -13.14 -29.24
N ILE A 257 20.63 -12.07 -29.87
CA ILE A 257 19.83 -10.95 -30.38
C ILE A 257 19.01 -11.38 -31.61
N LEU A 258 19.58 -12.20 -32.50
CA LEU A 258 18.89 -12.72 -33.67
C LEU A 258 17.76 -13.69 -33.29
N ALA A 259 18.02 -14.63 -32.37
CA ALA A 259 17.01 -15.56 -31.87
C ALA A 259 15.83 -14.82 -31.18
N ARG A 260 16.10 -13.69 -30.53
CA ARG A 260 15.04 -12.86 -29.92
C ARG A 260 14.19 -12.13 -30.97
N ARG A 261 14.78 -11.67 -32.08
CA ARG A 261 14.04 -11.04 -33.18
C ARG A 261 13.11 -12.03 -33.89
N GLU A 262 13.57 -13.26 -34.09
CA GLU A 262 12.78 -14.31 -34.76
C GLU A 262 11.54 -14.71 -33.94
N ARG A 263 11.67 -14.82 -32.60
CA ARG A 263 10.51 -15.09 -31.72
C ARG A 263 9.48 -13.97 -31.73
N VAL A 264 9.92 -12.72 -31.82
CA VAL A 264 9.01 -11.55 -31.88
C VAL A 264 8.28 -11.51 -33.22
N ALA A 265 8.95 -11.85 -34.32
CA ALA A 265 8.32 -11.96 -35.64
C ALA A 265 7.26 -13.07 -35.68
N ALA A 266 7.57 -14.27 -35.16
CA ALA A 266 6.63 -15.39 -35.10
C ALA A 266 5.39 -15.07 -34.23
N ALA A 267 5.57 -14.35 -33.12
CA ALA A 267 4.46 -13.92 -32.27
C ALA A 267 3.57 -12.86 -32.94
N ALA A 268 4.13 -12.01 -33.81
CA ALA A 268 3.38 -11.04 -34.58
C ALA A 268 2.51 -11.69 -35.67
N GLU A 269 3.04 -12.70 -36.36
CA GLU A 269 2.28 -13.48 -37.36
C GLU A 269 1.12 -14.27 -36.72
N ALA A 270 1.36 -14.87 -35.55
CA ALA A 270 0.31 -15.58 -34.81
C ALA A 270 -0.85 -14.65 -34.39
N ARG A 271 -0.57 -13.38 -34.07
CA ARG A 271 -1.62 -12.39 -33.75
C ARG A 271 -2.41 -11.93 -34.97
N LEU A 272 -1.77 -11.90 -36.14
CA LEU A 272 -2.45 -11.56 -37.39
C LEU A 272 -3.41 -12.67 -37.84
N ALA A 273 -3.06 -13.93 -37.58
CA ALA A 273 -3.89 -15.10 -37.90
C ALA A 273 -5.17 -15.22 -37.03
N VAL A 274 -5.16 -14.70 -35.81
CA VAL A 274 -6.33 -14.72 -34.91
C VAL A 274 -7.36 -13.63 -35.26
N SER A 275 -6.93 -12.57 -35.95
CA SER A 275 -7.80 -11.46 -36.36
C SER A 275 -8.70 -11.77 -37.58
N THR A 276 -8.48 -12.87 -38.29
CA THR A 276 -9.17 -13.19 -39.55
C THR A 276 -10.24 -14.29 -39.44
N ALA A 277 -10.42 -14.90 -38.26
CA ALA A 277 -11.45 -15.91 -38.03
C ALA A 277 -12.73 -15.26 -37.46
N GLY A 278 -13.72 -15.08 -38.32
CA GLY A 278 -14.95 -14.34 -38.08
C GLY A 278 -15.95 -14.95 -37.08
N ALA A 279 -16.86 -14.08 -36.64
CA ALA A 279 -18.01 -14.40 -35.81
C ALA A 279 -19.18 -14.98 -36.63
N PRO A 280 -19.93 -15.95 -36.06
CA PRO A 280 -21.31 -16.20 -36.49
C PRO A 280 -22.33 -15.67 -35.49
N SER A 281 -23.31 -14.96 -36.05
CA SER A 281 -24.60 -14.57 -35.48
C SER A 281 -25.59 -15.74 -35.38
N GLY A 282 -26.46 -15.73 -34.37
CA GLY A 282 -27.66 -16.60 -34.29
C GLY A 282 -28.27 -16.60 -32.87
N THR A 283 -29.22 -15.72 -32.51
CA THR A 283 -30.69 -15.80 -32.61
C THR A 283 -31.39 -16.93 -31.81
N SER A 284 -32.22 -16.51 -30.84
CA SER A 284 -33.58 -16.97 -30.52
C SER A 284 -33.88 -17.97 -29.38
N SER A 285 -34.85 -17.53 -28.54
CA SER A 285 -35.97 -18.29 -27.93
C SER A 285 -35.68 -19.27 -26.78
N ARG A 286 -36.31 -19.10 -25.60
CA ARG A 286 -37.68 -19.59 -25.25
C ARG A 286 -37.97 -19.51 -23.74
N LEU A 287 -39.23 -19.21 -23.41
CA LEU A 287 -39.90 -19.26 -22.10
C LEU A 287 -39.82 -20.63 -21.39
N MET A 288 -39.88 -20.63 -20.06
CA MET A 288 -40.90 -21.33 -19.25
C MET A 288 -40.78 -20.99 -17.76
N GLU A 289 -41.92 -20.66 -17.16
CA GLU A 289 -42.18 -20.50 -15.73
C GLU A 289 -42.25 -21.87 -15.04
N GLY A 290 -41.99 -21.91 -13.73
CA GLY A 290 -42.17 -23.10 -12.91
C GLY A 290 -41.95 -22.81 -11.43
N GLU A 291 -43.05 -22.53 -10.73
CA GLU A 291 -43.16 -22.47 -9.27
C GLU A 291 -42.87 -23.86 -8.64
N SER A 292 -42.26 -23.89 -7.46
CA SER A 292 -42.84 -24.50 -6.24
C SER A 292 -41.81 -24.91 -5.17
N SER A 293 -42.27 -24.75 -3.93
CA SER A 293 -42.07 -25.65 -2.78
C SER A 293 -40.88 -25.44 -1.83
N SER A 294 -41.25 -24.90 -0.68
CA SER A 294 -40.58 -24.83 0.62
C SER A 294 -40.51 -26.16 1.38
N VAL A 295 -39.38 -26.44 2.07
CA VAL A 295 -39.32 -27.26 3.31
C VAL A 295 -38.11 -26.80 4.17
N PRO A 296 -38.21 -26.65 5.50
CA PRO A 296 -37.11 -26.21 6.37
C PRO A 296 -36.30 -27.40 6.93
N ILE A 297 -34.96 -27.29 6.91
CA ILE A 297 -34.07 -28.25 7.59
C ILE A 297 -33.40 -27.56 8.78
N ALA A 298 -33.74 -28.04 9.98
CA ALA A 298 -33.04 -27.75 11.22
C ALA A 298 -31.75 -28.58 11.29
N ILE A 299 -30.60 -27.94 11.50
CA ILE A 299 -29.34 -28.63 11.80
C ILE A 299 -28.98 -28.41 13.26
N SER A 300 -28.94 -29.53 13.96
CA SER A 300 -28.60 -29.72 15.36
C SER A 300 -27.10 -29.48 15.60
N THR A 301 -26.79 -28.76 16.67
CA THR A 301 -25.44 -28.52 17.19
C THR A 301 -24.94 -29.80 17.88
N THR A 302 -23.91 -30.46 17.32
CA THR A 302 -23.20 -31.55 18.01
C THR A 302 -21.85 -31.08 18.53
N GLN A 303 -21.73 -31.02 19.86
CA GLN A 303 -20.48 -31.03 20.62
C GLN A 303 -19.61 -32.24 20.25
N LYS A 304 -18.31 -32.03 20.04
CA LYS A 304 -17.30 -33.11 20.01
C LYS A 304 -16.10 -32.78 20.92
N ASN A 305 -16.08 -33.51 22.04
CA ASN A 305 -14.98 -34.14 22.81
C ASN A 305 -13.53 -33.55 22.81
N PRO A 306 -12.92 -33.31 24.00
CA PRO A 306 -11.55 -32.81 24.14
C PRO A 306 -10.55 -33.94 24.40
N LYS A 307 -9.82 -34.42 23.38
CA LYS A 307 -8.64 -35.29 23.58
C LYS A 307 -7.44 -35.00 22.66
N ASN A 308 -7.46 -33.89 21.91
CA ASN A 308 -6.39 -33.53 20.96
C ASN A 308 -5.65 -32.22 21.31
N SER A 309 -5.71 -31.77 22.56
CA SER A 309 -5.21 -30.43 22.96
C SER A 309 -3.70 -30.33 23.21
N LEU A 310 -2.96 -31.45 23.28
CA LEU A 310 -1.52 -31.42 23.58
C LEU A 310 -0.66 -31.12 22.33
N GLY A 311 -0.99 -31.67 21.16
CA GLY A 311 -0.26 -31.38 19.92
C GLY A 311 -0.50 -29.96 19.37
N ILE A 312 -1.60 -29.31 19.73
CA ILE A 312 -1.92 -27.94 19.30
C ILE A 312 -1.12 -26.92 20.13
N LEU A 313 -0.89 -27.18 21.42
CA LEU A 313 -0.17 -26.25 22.30
C LEU A 313 1.32 -26.15 21.97
N GLU A 314 1.98 -27.26 21.63
CA GLU A 314 3.37 -27.23 21.15
C GLU A 314 3.52 -26.42 19.86
N THR A 315 2.51 -26.42 18.98
CA THR A 315 2.53 -25.60 17.77
C THR A 315 2.28 -24.12 18.04
N GLU A 316 1.44 -23.76 19.02
CA GLU A 316 1.19 -22.35 19.33
C GLU A 316 2.37 -21.68 20.04
N GLU A 317 3.03 -22.39 20.96
CA GLU A 317 4.22 -21.88 21.61
C GLU A 317 5.38 -21.72 20.62
N ALA A 318 5.57 -22.68 19.70
CA ALA A 318 6.54 -22.55 18.62
C ALA A 318 6.24 -21.37 17.69
N ARG A 319 4.96 -21.10 17.39
CA ARG A 319 4.56 -19.94 16.56
C ARG A 319 4.77 -18.61 17.28
N LEU A 320 4.47 -18.53 18.57
CA LEU A 320 4.80 -17.36 19.39
C LEU A 320 6.31 -17.15 19.49
N ALA A 321 7.08 -18.23 19.66
CA ALA A 321 8.53 -18.18 19.73
C ALA A 321 9.17 -17.70 18.41
N ALA A 322 8.58 -18.05 17.27
CA ALA A 322 9.04 -17.60 15.97
C ALA A 322 8.88 -16.07 15.79
N ILE A 323 7.85 -15.46 16.40
CA ILE A 323 7.55 -14.02 16.26
C ILE A 323 8.33 -13.20 17.29
N VAL A 324 8.26 -13.60 18.57
CA VAL A 324 8.82 -12.80 19.68
C VAL A 324 10.28 -13.18 19.99
N GLY A 325 10.71 -14.36 19.57
CA GLY A 325 11.95 -14.98 20.02
C GLY A 325 11.75 -15.76 21.33
N THR A 326 12.47 -16.87 21.48
CA THR A 326 12.36 -17.79 22.64
C THR A 326 12.62 -17.11 23.97
N ASP A 327 13.52 -16.12 23.99
CA ASP A 327 14.06 -15.55 25.22
C ASP A 327 13.09 -14.54 25.87
N ARG A 328 12.11 -14.05 25.11
CA ARG A 328 11.16 -13.01 25.53
C ARG A 328 9.78 -13.55 25.91
N ILE A 329 9.45 -14.80 25.53
CA ILE A 329 8.18 -15.46 25.87
C ILE A 329 7.94 -15.54 27.39
N PRO A 330 8.91 -15.91 28.24
CA PRO A 330 8.69 -15.97 29.68
C PRO A 330 8.27 -14.62 30.25
N GLU A 331 8.90 -13.54 29.77
CA GLU A 331 8.59 -12.17 30.20
C GLU A 331 7.18 -11.74 29.77
N LEU A 332 6.78 -12.01 28.52
CA LEU A 332 5.41 -11.74 28.05
C LEU A 332 4.37 -12.55 28.82
N ARG A 333 4.66 -13.81 29.13
CA ARG A 333 3.75 -14.71 29.84
C ARG A 333 3.58 -14.29 31.30
N GLU A 334 4.67 -13.97 31.99
CA GLU A 334 4.65 -13.60 33.41
C GLU A 334 4.07 -12.21 33.62
N ARG A 335 4.47 -11.22 32.80
CA ARG A 335 4.08 -9.82 33.00
C ARG A 335 2.76 -9.44 32.35
N LEU A 336 2.47 -9.97 31.16
CA LEU A 336 1.28 -9.59 30.38
C LEU A 336 0.22 -10.69 30.33
N GLY A 337 0.53 -11.91 30.80
CA GLY A 337 -0.41 -13.04 30.76
C GLY A 337 -0.70 -13.54 29.34
N ILE A 338 0.18 -13.22 28.37
CA ILE A 338 -0.01 -13.63 26.97
C ILE A 338 0.40 -15.09 26.85
N CYS A 339 -0.57 -15.96 26.59
CA CYS A 339 -0.36 -17.41 26.46
C CYS A 339 -0.68 -17.97 25.07
N ASN A 340 -1.28 -17.18 24.17
CA ASN A 340 -1.57 -17.59 22.81
C ASN A 340 -1.46 -16.41 21.83
N LEU A 341 -1.37 -16.75 20.53
CA LEU A 341 -1.24 -15.79 19.44
C LEU A 341 -2.42 -14.81 19.39
N ARG A 342 -3.63 -15.28 19.68
CA ARG A 342 -4.86 -14.48 19.66
C ARG A 342 -4.85 -13.36 20.70
N LEU A 343 -4.28 -13.59 21.88
CA LEU A 343 -4.11 -12.57 22.91
C LEU A 343 -3.05 -11.54 22.52
N LEU A 344 -1.94 -11.98 21.91
CA LEU A 344 -0.91 -11.07 21.39
C LEU A 344 -1.46 -10.19 20.26
N ALA A 345 -2.24 -10.77 19.33
CA ALA A 345 -2.87 -10.03 18.24
C ALA A 345 -3.89 -8.99 18.73
N ALA A 346 -4.56 -9.24 19.86
CA ALA A 346 -5.55 -8.33 20.44
C ALA A 346 -4.96 -7.15 21.24
N PHE A 347 -3.64 -7.10 21.40
CA PHE A 347 -3.00 -6.15 22.30
C PHE A 347 -2.95 -4.71 21.75
N ASP A 348 -3.05 -3.75 22.66
CA ASP A 348 -2.85 -2.32 22.40
C ASP A 348 -1.44 -1.93 22.87
N VAL A 349 -0.55 -1.66 21.91
CA VAL A 349 0.87 -1.36 22.15
C VAL A 349 1.05 -0.25 23.19
N THR A 350 0.26 0.82 23.12
CA THR A 350 0.40 1.97 24.03
C THR A 350 0.00 1.62 25.47
N ALA A 351 -1.11 0.89 25.64
CA ALA A 351 -1.54 0.44 26.97
C ALA A 351 -0.54 -0.56 27.58
N THR A 352 0.10 -1.35 26.73
CA THR A 352 1.05 -2.39 27.12
C THR A 352 2.36 -1.84 27.63
N LEU A 353 2.93 -0.89 26.91
CA LEU A 353 4.17 -0.22 27.33
C LEU A 353 3.98 0.45 28.70
N ALA A 354 2.81 1.03 28.94
CA ALA A 354 2.46 1.59 30.24
C ALA A 354 2.37 0.52 31.35
N CYS A 355 1.88 -0.69 31.06
CA CYS A 355 1.84 -1.80 32.01
C CYS A 355 3.21 -2.43 32.27
N LEU A 356 4.11 -2.42 31.28
CA LEU A 356 5.47 -2.96 31.41
C LEU A 356 6.38 -2.08 32.27
N GLY A 357 5.97 -0.83 32.56
CA GLY A 357 6.77 0.11 33.35
C GLY A 357 8.12 0.43 32.68
N ALA A 358 8.16 0.38 31.34
CA ALA A 358 9.38 0.67 30.58
C ALA A 358 9.84 2.10 30.90
N THR A 359 11.13 2.25 31.23
CA THR A 359 11.74 3.57 31.41
C THR A 359 11.83 4.28 30.06
N ASP A 360 11.87 5.61 30.05
CA ASP A 360 11.82 6.41 28.81
C ASP A 360 12.87 5.99 27.75
N ASN A 361 14.03 5.47 28.19
CA ASN A 361 15.09 5.03 27.28
C ASN A 361 14.83 3.67 26.62
N ASP A 362 14.10 2.77 27.29
CA ASP A 362 13.78 1.44 26.76
C ASP A 362 12.42 1.43 26.05
N ALA A 363 11.55 2.40 26.36
CA ALA A 363 10.18 2.48 25.85
C ALA A 363 10.13 2.54 24.32
N ASP A 364 11.06 3.25 23.67
CA ASP A 364 11.09 3.40 22.21
C ASP A 364 11.48 2.09 21.51
N ALA A 365 12.51 1.39 22.01
CA ALA A 365 12.93 0.10 21.46
C ALA A 365 11.83 -0.96 21.62
N TRP A 366 11.26 -1.06 22.83
CA TRP A 366 10.14 -1.96 23.10
C TRP A 366 8.90 -1.61 22.29
N SER A 367 8.65 -0.33 22.02
CA SER A 367 7.51 0.10 21.20
C SER A 367 7.61 -0.42 19.78
N ILE A 368 8.78 -0.30 19.16
CA ILE A 368 9.03 -0.79 17.79
C ILE A 368 8.87 -2.31 17.73
N ASP A 369 9.54 -3.03 18.63
CA ASP A 369 9.52 -4.50 18.66
C ASP A 369 8.11 -5.03 18.93
N LEU A 370 7.42 -4.48 19.94
CA LEU A 370 6.06 -4.88 20.29
C LEU A 370 5.08 -4.57 19.15
N HIS A 371 5.26 -3.45 18.43
CA HIS A 371 4.43 -3.16 17.27
C HIS A 371 4.64 -4.20 16.16
N SER A 372 5.89 -4.56 15.88
CA SER A 372 6.21 -5.63 14.92
C SER A 372 5.58 -6.96 15.31
N TRP A 373 5.74 -7.38 16.57
CA TRP A 373 5.19 -8.63 17.08
C TRP A 373 3.65 -8.67 17.01
N VAL A 374 2.98 -7.56 17.36
CA VAL A 374 1.52 -7.48 17.28
C VAL A 374 1.04 -7.55 15.82
N LEU A 375 1.75 -6.92 14.88
CA LEU A 375 1.41 -6.99 13.46
C LEU A 375 1.59 -8.41 12.91
N GLU A 376 2.73 -9.05 13.16
CA GLU A 376 3.00 -10.42 12.73
C GLU A 376 2.01 -11.43 13.35
N ALA A 377 1.67 -11.26 14.64
CA ALA A 377 0.69 -12.08 15.31
C ALA A 377 -0.71 -11.92 14.70
N ARG A 378 -1.09 -10.70 14.31
CA ARG A 378 -2.35 -10.43 13.63
C ARG A 378 -2.41 -11.08 12.25
N ASP A 379 -1.34 -11.03 11.46
CA ASP A 379 -1.27 -11.70 10.16
C ASP A 379 -1.39 -13.23 10.28
N ALA A 380 -0.65 -13.81 11.22
CA ALA A 380 -0.67 -15.24 11.47
C ALA A 380 -2.03 -15.73 12.01
N GLU A 381 -2.69 -14.93 12.85
CA GLU A 381 -4.02 -15.22 13.38
C GLU A 381 -5.11 -15.04 12.32
N ILE A 382 -5.03 -14.02 11.47
CA ILE A 382 -5.98 -13.81 10.37
C ILE A 382 -5.99 -15.00 9.42
N SER A 383 -4.82 -15.54 9.08
CA SER A 383 -4.74 -16.74 8.26
C SER A 383 -5.43 -17.94 8.93
N GLY A 384 -5.28 -18.11 10.24
CA GLY A 384 -5.96 -19.15 11.02
C GLY A 384 -7.48 -18.97 11.06
N LEU A 385 -7.94 -17.73 11.29
CA LEU A 385 -9.36 -17.38 11.30
C LEU A 385 -10.00 -17.59 9.92
N MET A 386 -9.31 -17.20 8.85
CA MET A 386 -9.79 -17.43 7.49
C MET A 386 -9.90 -18.91 7.16
N PHE A 387 -8.92 -19.72 7.60
CA PHE A 387 -8.97 -21.18 7.49
C PHE A 387 -10.18 -21.79 8.21
N GLU A 388 -10.47 -21.33 9.44
CA GLU A 388 -11.64 -21.76 10.20
C GLU A 388 -12.96 -21.36 9.51
N ILE A 389 -13.04 -20.12 9.01
CA ILE A 389 -14.21 -19.59 8.30
C ILE A 389 -14.55 -20.46 7.10
N VAL A 390 -13.56 -20.82 6.26
CA VAL A 390 -13.77 -21.66 5.08
C VAL A 390 -13.98 -23.14 5.40
N GLY A 391 -13.84 -23.53 6.68
CA GLY A 391 -14.08 -24.91 7.13
C GLY A 391 -12.87 -25.84 7.02
N GLY A 392 -11.65 -25.29 7.03
CA GLY A 392 -10.41 -26.08 7.02
C GLY A 392 -9.91 -26.46 5.62
N GLU A 393 -10.37 -25.77 4.59
CA GLU A 393 -10.08 -26.08 3.20
C GLU A 393 -8.94 -25.19 2.66
N HIS A 394 -7.71 -25.73 2.63
CA HIS A 394 -6.51 -24.98 2.21
C HIS A 394 -6.62 -24.41 0.79
N LEU A 395 -7.12 -25.21 -0.17
CA LEU A 395 -7.27 -24.76 -1.56
C LEU A 395 -8.23 -23.57 -1.71
N VAL A 396 -9.32 -23.56 -0.94
CA VAL A 396 -10.26 -22.44 -0.94
C VAL A 396 -9.60 -21.21 -0.34
N LEU A 397 -8.86 -21.37 0.76
CA LEU A 397 -8.12 -20.28 1.39
C LEU A 397 -7.08 -19.67 0.44
N ASP A 398 -6.31 -20.48 -0.29
CA ASP A 398 -5.31 -20.00 -1.22
C ASP A 398 -5.93 -19.32 -2.44
N ALA A 399 -7.05 -19.85 -2.95
CA ALA A 399 -7.80 -19.19 -4.01
C ALA A 399 -8.41 -17.84 -3.56
N LEU A 400 -8.85 -17.73 -2.30
CA LEU A 400 -9.29 -16.45 -1.72
C LEU A 400 -8.12 -15.46 -1.61
N ARG A 401 -6.94 -15.91 -1.18
CA ARG A 401 -5.72 -15.08 -1.14
C ARG A 401 -5.34 -14.55 -2.53
N GLN A 402 -5.36 -15.40 -3.55
CA GLN A 402 -5.15 -14.98 -4.95
C GLN A 402 -6.20 -13.97 -5.43
N ALA A 403 -7.45 -14.12 -4.98
CA ALA A 403 -8.52 -13.17 -5.22
C ALA A 403 -8.40 -11.88 -4.37
N LYS A 404 -7.34 -11.74 -3.56
CA LYS A 404 -7.11 -10.63 -2.61
C LYS A 404 -8.18 -10.51 -1.52
N ILE A 405 -8.77 -11.64 -1.13
CA ILE A 405 -9.69 -11.76 0.00
C ILE A 405 -8.91 -12.40 1.15
N THR A 406 -8.13 -11.59 1.86
CA THR A 406 -7.18 -12.08 2.87
C THR A 406 -7.69 -11.94 4.30
N ALA A 407 -8.71 -11.09 4.55
CA ALA A 407 -9.27 -10.89 5.88
C ALA A 407 -10.77 -11.27 5.97
N PRO A 408 -11.28 -11.61 7.18
CA PRO A 408 -12.70 -11.88 7.41
C PRO A 408 -13.62 -10.75 6.95
N ARG A 409 -13.16 -9.49 7.09
CA ARG A 409 -13.86 -8.29 6.62
C ARG A 409 -14.10 -8.33 5.11
N ASP A 410 -13.11 -8.73 4.34
CA ASP A 410 -13.22 -8.79 2.89
C ASP A 410 -14.24 -9.85 2.49
N LEU A 411 -14.23 -10.99 3.17
CA LEU A 411 -15.20 -12.05 2.92
C LEU A 411 -16.64 -11.60 3.21
N ILE A 412 -16.87 -10.80 4.26
CA ILE A 412 -18.17 -10.17 4.53
C ILE A 412 -18.60 -9.22 3.40
N LEU A 413 -17.67 -8.44 2.85
CA LEU A 413 -17.97 -7.49 1.78
C LEU A 413 -18.30 -8.22 0.47
N TRP A 414 -17.55 -9.27 0.15
CA TRP A 414 -17.67 -10.01 -1.10
C TRP A 414 -18.86 -10.98 -1.10
N CYS A 415 -19.11 -11.69 0.00
CA CYS A 415 -20.24 -12.61 0.11
C CYS A 415 -21.62 -11.92 0.12
N LYS A 416 -21.70 -10.59 0.15
CA LYS A 416 -22.94 -9.88 -0.18
C LYS A 416 -23.38 -10.07 -1.63
N VAL A 417 -22.45 -10.43 -2.51
CA VAL A 417 -22.71 -10.75 -3.92
C VAL A 417 -22.07 -12.11 -4.24
N PRO A 418 -22.73 -13.23 -3.89
CA PRO A 418 -22.16 -14.58 -3.99
C PRO A 418 -21.59 -14.93 -5.38
N SER A 419 -22.21 -14.43 -6.45
CA SER A 419 -21.75 -14.64 -7.82
C SER A 419 -20.36 -14.04 -8.10
N VAL A 420 -20.02 -12.92 -7.45
CA VAL A 420 -18.71 -12.25 -7.61
C VAL A 420 -17.63 -13.04 -6.88
N THR A 421 -17.90 -13.47 -5.64
CA THR A 421 -16.98 -14.32 -4.88
C THR A 421 -16.73 -15.64 -5.60
N ARG A 422 -17.80 -16.32 -6.05
CA ARG A 422 -17.68 -17.56 -6.83
C ARG A 422 -16.79 -17.36 -8.05
N ARG A 423 -17.09 -16.36 -8.88
CA ARG A 423 -16.35 -16.11 -10.12
C ARG A 423 -14.89 -15.75 -9.87
N ALA A 424 -14.59 -15.01 -8.79
CA ALA A 424 -13.22 -14.66 -8.45
C ALA A 424 -12.43 -15.87 -7.95
N VAL A 425 -13.02 -16.71 -7.11
CA VAL A 425 -12.39 -17.95 -6.63
C VAL A 425 -12.22 -18.95 -7.76
N GLU A 426 -13.23 -19.15 -8.62
CA GLU A 426 -13.10 -20.00 -9.80
C GLU A 426 -12.02 -19.50 -10.77
N LYS A 427 -11.90 -18.18 -10.94
CA LYS A 427 -10.84 -17.58 -11.76
C LYS A 427 -9.47 -17.83 -11.14
N ALA A 428 -9.31 -17.66 -9.84
CA ALA A 428 -8.08 -17.96 -9.12
C ALA A 428 -7.69 -19.43 -9.27
N LEU A 429 -8.64 -20.36 -9.06
CA LEU A 429 -8.41 -21.80 -9.24
C LEU A 429 -8.02 -22.20 -10.68
N ARG A 430 -8.42 -21.40 -11.69
CA ARG A 430 -8.03 -21.63 -13.10
C ARG A 430 -6.70 -21.01 -13.47
N CYS A 431 -6.18 -20.07 -12.67
CA CYS A 431 -4.89 -19.45 -12.89
C CYS A 431 -3.88 -20.17 -11.99
N PRO A 432 -3.11 -21.14 -12.52
CA PRO A 432 -2.13 -21.84 -11.71
C PRO A 432 -1.16 -20.81 -11.11
N VAL A 433 -1.00 -20.86 -9.78
CA VAL A 433 0.08 -20.14 -9.11
C VAL A 433 1.37 -20.75 -9.62
N LYS A 434 2.27 -19.91 -10.16
CA LYS A 434 3.52 -20.35 -10.79
C LYS A 434 4.42 -21.17 -9.86
N ASP A 435 4.16 -21.16 -8.55
CA ASP A 435 4.98 -21.79 -7.52
C ASP A 435 4.44 -23.12 -6.97
N TYR A 436 3.26 -23.59 -7.43
CA TYR A 436 2.72 -24.90 -7.05
C TYR A 436 2.96 -25.92 -8.16
N ASP A 437 3.69 -26.98 -7.84
CA ASP A 437 3.92 -28.13 -8.73
C ASP A 437 2.56 -28.70 -9.18
N VAL A 438 2.34 -28.72 -10.50
CA VAL A 438 1.03 -28.95 -11.14
C VAL A 438 0.50 -30.38 -10.90
N SER A 439 1.34 -31.25 -10.36
CA SER A 439 1.05 -32.65 -10.06
C SER A 439 -0.05 -32.85 -9.00
N ASP A 440 -0.33 -31.86 -8.14
CA ASP A 440 -1.38 -31.92 -7.10
C ASP A 440 -2.66 -31.11 -7.44
N ALA A 441 -2.85 -30.71 -8.71
CA ALA A 441 -4.05 -29.99 -9.13
C ALA A 441 -5.31 -30.89 -8.98
N LEU A 442 -5.98 -30.80 -7.82
CA LEU A 442 -7.27 -31.45 -7.61
C LEU A 442 -8.26 -31.03 -8.71
N PRO A 443 -9.09 -31.94 -9.24
CA PRO A 443 -10.02 -31.63 -10.31
C PRO A 443 -10.93 -30.47 -9.91
N LEU A 444 -11.08 -29.46 -10.79
CA LEU A 444 -11.99 -28.31 -10.55
C LEU A 444 -13.42 -28.74 -10.17
N ALA A 445 -13.84 -29.94 -10.60
CA ALA A 445 -15.12 -30.54 -10.27
C ALA A 445 -15.31 -30.73 -8.75
N ASP A 446 -14.24 -31.10 -8.02
CA ASP A 446 -14.31 -31.36 -6.58
C ASP A 446 -14.37 -30.07 -5.75
N ILE A 447 -14.00 -28.92 -6.30
CA ILE A 447 -14.04 -27.64 -5.57
C ILE A 447 -15.35 -26.89 -5.83
N SER A 448 -16.02 -27.15 -6.96
CA SER A 448 -17.27 -26.48 -7.33
C SER A 448 -18.38 -26.65 -6.29
N HIS A 449 -18.53 -27.85 -5.70
CA HIS A 449 -19.52 -28.08 -4.65
C HIS A 449 -19.20 -27.30 -3.36
N LYS A 450 -17.91 -27.06 -3.07
CA LYS A 450 -17.46 -26.26 -1.92
C LYS A 450 -17.76 -24.77 -2.11
N LEU A 451 -17.93 -24.32 -3.36
CA LEU A 451 -18.31 -22.96 -3.74
C LEU A 451 -19.82 -22.77 -3.90
N SER A 452 -20.65 -23.70 -3.42
CA SER A 452 -22.12 -23.56 -3.41
C SER A 452 -22.57 -22.30 -2.68
N ASP A 453 -23.75 -21.80 -3.02
CA ASP A 453 -24.31 -20.58 -2.38
C ASP A 453 -24.51 -20.80 -0.87
N ASP A 454 -24.85 -22.03 -0.46
CA ASP A 454 -24.99 -22.44 0.93
C ASP A 454 -23.67 -22.34 1.70
N ASN A 455 -22.57 -22.82 1.11
CA ASN A 455 -21.25 -22.73 1.73
C ASN A 455 -20.78 -21.28 1.84
N GLN A 456 -21.04 -20.45 0.83
CA GLN A 456 -20.72 -19.02 0.89
C GLN A 456 -21.55 -18.28 1.95
N ALA A 457 -22.83 -18.61 2.09
CA ALA A 457 -23.67 -18.08 3.16
C ALA A 457 -23.14 -18.49 4.54
N LEU A 458 -22.63 -19.73 4.68
CA LEU A 458 -22.00 -20.21 5.90
C LEU A 458 -20.69 -19.47 6.20
N TRP A 459 -19.82 -19.26 5.19
CA TRP A 459 -18.60 -18.49 5.34
C TRP A 459 -18.91 -17.06 5.79
N TYR A 460 -19.91 -16.41 5.19
CA TYR A 460 -20.38 -15.08 5.61
C TYR A 460 -20.82 -15.07 7.08
N ALA A 461 -21.65 -16.03 7.49
CA ALA A 461 -22.13 -16.12 8.86
C ALA A 461 -20.98 -16.32 9.87
N ARG A 462 -19.99 -17.15 9.52
CA ARG A 462 -18.78 -17.38 10.32
C ARG A 462 -17.91 -16.13 10.37
N ALA A 463 -17.67 -15.47 9.25
CA ALA A 463 -16.90 -14.23 9.20
C ALA A 463 -17.53 -13.12 10.06
N VAL A 464 -18.86 -12.96 9.99
CA VAL A 464 -19.60 -12.01 10.84
C VAL A 464 -19.45 -12.36 12.33
N ARG A 465 -19.44 -13.65 12.68
CA ARG A 465 -19.20 -14.10 14.06
C ARG A 465 -17.79 -13.77 14.51
N VAL A 466 -16.77 -14.14 13.72
CA VAL A 466 -15.36 -13.87 14.01
C VAL A 466 -15.12 -12.37 14.21
N VAL A 467 -15.65 -11.52 13.33
CA VAL A 467 -15.54 -10.06 13.45
C VAL A 467 -16.17 -9.52 14.74
N LYS A 468 -17.27 -10.12 15.22
CA LYS A 468 -17.89 -9.73 16.49
C LYS A 468 -17.06 -10.14 17.71
N GLU A 469 -16.42 -11.31 17.63
CA GLU A 469 -15.59 -11.85 18.72
C GLU A 469 -14.19 -11.24 18.75
N VAL A 470 -13.68 -10.83 17.59
CA VAL A 470 -12.31 -10.34 17.40
C VAL A 470 -12.36 -8.98 16.66
N PRO A 471 -12.68 -7.88 17.36
CA PRO A 471 -12.99 -6.60 16.72
C PRO A 471 -11.84 -6.00 15.90
N TRP A 472 -10.58 -6.28 16.27
CA TRP A 472 -9.41 -5.75 15.57
C TRP A 472 -9.31 -6.27 14.13
N THR A 473 -9.96 -7.40 13.78
CA THR A 473 -10.01 -7.93 12.40
C THR A 473 -10.76 -7.01 11.43
N MET A 474 -11.56 -6.05 11.93
CA MET A 474 -12.22 -5.05 11.09
C MET A 474 -11.32 -3.86 10.72
N GLU A 475 -10.31 -3.61 11.54
CA GLU A 475 -9.34 -2.53 11.35
C GLU A 475 -8.12 -3.01 10.55
N TRP A 476 -7.95 -4.34 10.43
CA TRP A 476 -6.89 -4.92 9.65
C TRP A 476 -7.05 -4.60 8.17
N ILE A 477 -6.02 -3.96 7.63
CA ILE A 477 -5.81 -3.78 6.20
C ILE A 477 -4.57 -4.60 5.91
N SER A 478 -4.70 -5.64 5.09
CA SER A 478 -3.54 -6.37 4.56
C SER A 478 -2.62 -5.36 3.89
N THR A 479 -1.42 -5.17 4.44
CA THR A 479 -0.37 -4.34 3.85
C THR A 479 0.24 -4.98 2.62
#